data_AF-A0A7C3URS0-F1
#
_entry.id   AF-A0A7C3URS0-F1
#
_cell.length_a   1.000
_cell.length_b   1.000
_cell.length_c   1.000
_cell.angle_alpha   90.00
_cell.angle_beta   90.00
_cell.angle_gamma   90.00
#
_symmetry.space_group_name_H-M   'P 1'
#
loop_
_entity.id
_entity.type
_entity.pdbx_description
1 polymer ?
#
loop_
_entity_poly.entity_id
_entity_poly.type
_entity_poly.pdbx_seq_one_letter_code
_entity_poly.pdbx_strand_id
1 'polypeptide(L)'
;MTNKEKYINFCKIEKMIPIFSQPWWLDAVCDNGEWDVAIVEKGGQIWATMPYYIRKHYGFIQITMPKLTQTLGPYIKYPENQKYYKKLSWEKELMNELIDQLPSYDYFIQNWHYGISNWLPFYWRGFIQTTRYTYIIRRENQEQIN
;
A
#
# COMPACT_ATOMS: atom_id res chain seq x y z
N MET A 1 -9.66 -0.28 -19.26
CA MET A 1 -9.69 0.38 -17.94
C MET A 1 -8.28 0.38 -17.40
N THR A 2 -7.74 1.53 -17.02
CA THR A 2 -6.39 1.66 -16.45
C THR A 2 -6.36 1.10 -15.02
N ASN A 3 -5.17 0.83 -14.48
CA ASN A 3 -5.04 0.42 -13.08
C ASN A 3 -5.59 1.51 -12.15
N LYS A 4 -5.27 2.78 -12.40
CA LYS A 4 -5.82 3.91 -11.66
C LYS A 4 -7.36 3.91 -11.63
N GLU A 5 -8.03 3.69 -12.76
CA GLU A 5 -9.51 3.61 -12.83
C GLU A 5 -10.07 2.42 -12.02
N LYS A 6 -9.45 1.24 -12.12
CA LYS A 6 -9.84 0.07 -11.33
C LYS A 6 -9.72 0.35 -9.84
N TYR A 7 -8.62 0.98 -9.43
CA TYR A 7 -8.36 1.32 -8.04
C TYR A 7 -9.35 2.35 -7.49
N ILE A 8 -9.68 3.38 -8.26
CA ILE A 8 -10.70 4.36 -7.87
C ILE A 8 -12.04 3.67 -7.58
N ASN A 9 -12.46 2.74 -8.43
CA ASN A 9 -13.70 2.00 -8.22
C ASN A 9 -13.61 1.06 -7.01
N PHE A 10 -12.45 0.43 -6.80
CA PHE A 10 -12.19 -0.40 -5.63
C PHE A 10 -12.29 0.41 -4.32
N CYS A 11 -11.68 1.60 -4.25
CA CYS A 11 -11.72 2.46 -3.07
C CYS A 11 -13.12 2.97 -2.71
N LYS A 12 -14.06 2.99 -3.66
CA LYS A 12 -15.48 3.32 -3.36
C LYS A 12 -16.18 2.21 -2.58
N ILE A 13 -15.71 0.96 -2.70
CA ILE A 13 -16.34 -0.23 -2.10
C ILE A 13 -15.57 -0.68 -0.86
N GLU A 14 -14.23 -0.69 -0.92
CA GLU A 14 -13.36 -1.16 0.15
C GLU A 14 -13.15 -0.08 1.21
N LYS A 15 -13.74 -0.28 2.39
CA LYS A 15 -13.73 0.69 3.49
C LYS A 15 -12.42 0.72 4.28
N MET A 16 -11.59 -0.31 4.13
CA MET A 16 -10.36 -0.45 4.92
C MET A 16 -9.13 0.18 4.26
N ILE A 17 -9.29 0.87 3.12
CA ILE A 17 -8.18 1.57 2.46
C ILE A 17 -7.72 2.74 3.34
N PRO A 18 -6.42 2.81 3.72
CA PRO A 18 -5.90 3.91 4.51
C PRO A 18 -6.15 5.26 3.85
N ILE A 19 -6.40 6.29 4.66
CA ILE A 19 -6.67 7.66 4.18
C ILE A 19 -5.61 8.17 3.20
N PHE A 20 -4.33 7.90 3.48
CA PHE A 20 -3.19 8.32 2.67
C PHE A 20 -3.08 7.61 1.31
N SER A 21 -3.83 6.51 1.14
CA SER A 21 -3.91 5.77 -0.12
C SER A 21 -5.19 6.07 -0.88
N GLN A 22 -6.08 6.93 -0.36
CA GLN A 22 -7.32 7.28 -1.04
C GLN A 22 -7.06 8.06 -2.33
N PRO A 23 -7.81 7.85 -3.42
CA PRO A 23 -7.59 8.55 -4.69
C PRO A 23 -7.64 10.07 -4.54
N TRP A 24 -8.63 10.59 -3.81
CA TRP A 24 -8.77 12.03 -3.58
C TRP A 24 -7.59 12.63 -2.79
N TRP A 25 -6.95 11.83 -1.93
CA TRP A 25 -5.75 12.26 -1.20
C TRP A 25 -4.59 12.36 -2.19
N LEU A 26 -4.34 11.29 -2.94
CA LEU A 26 -3.25 11.21 -3.92
C LEU A 26 -3.38 12.25 -5.03
N ASP A 27 -4.59 12.51 -5.53
CA ASP A 27 -4.85 13.57 -6.50
C ASP A 27 -4.50 14.97 -5.94
N ALA A 28 -4.65 15.18 -4.64
CA ALA A 28 -4.34 16.46 -3.99
C ALA A 28 -2.86 16.64 -3.63
N VAL A 29 -2.14 15.55 -3.30
CA VAL A 29 -0.75 15.65 -2.79
C VAL A 29 0.34 15.29 -3.80
N CYS A 30 0.01 14.58 -4.88
CA CYS A 30 0.93 14.29 -5.97
C CYS A 30 0.97 15.45 -6.97
N ASP A 31 2.14 15.71 -7.56
CA ASP A 31 2.29 16.79 -8.52
C ASP A 31 1.36 16.54 -9.72
N ASN A 32 0.46 17.49 -10.01
CA ASN A 32 -0.60 17.39 -11.04
C ASN A 32 -1.51 16.14 -10.91
N GLY A 33 -1.60 15.52 -9.74
CA GLY A 33 -2.33 14.26 -9.56
C GLY A 33 -1.70 13.07 -10.31
N GLU A 34 -0.42 13.17 -10.67
CA GLU A 34 0.31 12.09 -11.33
C GLU A 34 0.74 11.03 -10.33
N TRP A 35 -0.07 9.97 -10.22
CA TRP A 35 0.24 8.77 -9.48
C TRP A 35 -0.39 7.58 -10.20
N ASP A 36 0.12 6.39 -9.93
CA ASP A 36 -0.45 5.14 -10.44
C ASP A 36 -0.39 4.06 -9.35
N VAL A 37 -0.83 2.85 -9.65
CA VAL A 37 -1.08 1.81 -8.67
C VAL A 37 -0.82 0.43 -9.25
N ALA A 38 -0.05 -0.37 -8.52
CA ALA A 38 0.07 -1.80 -8.77
C ALA A 38 -1.16 -2.51 -8.17
N ILE A 39 -1.76 -3.45 -8.90
CA ILE A 39 -2.99 -4.14 -8.50
C ILE A 39 -2.83 -5.62 -8.71
N VAL A 40 -3.13 -6.41 -7.69
CA VAL A 40 -3.24 -7.86 -7.81
C VAL A 40 -4.70 -8.26 -7.80
N GLU A 41 -5.15 -8.83 -8.93
CA GLU A 41 -6.52 -9.26 -9.16
C GLU A 41 -6.57 -10.78 -9.35
N LYS A 42 -7.43 -11.47 -8.60
CA LYS A 42 -7.64 -12.93 -8.71
C LYS A 42 -9.13 -13.24 -8.67
N GLY A 43 -9.62 -13.94 -9.70
CA GLY A 43 -11.04 -14.30 -9.82
C GLY A 43 -11.96 -13.08 -9.95
N GLY A 44 -11.50 -12.00 -10.58
CA GLY A 44 -12.28 -10.76 -10.74
C GLY A 44 -12.34 -9.87 -9.48
N GLN A 45 -11.59 -10.22 -8.43
CA GLN A 45 -11.50 -9.44 -7.20
C GLN A 45 -10.09 -8.93 -6.97
N ILE A 46 -9.99 -7.67 -6.53
CA ILE A 46 -8.72 -7.06 -6.11
C ILE A 46 -8.35 -7.54 -4.70
N TRP A 47 -7.16 -8.11 -4.57
CA TRP A 47 -6.62 -8.67 -3.34
C TRP A 47 -5.46 -7.87 -2.75
N ALA A 48 -4.72 -7.16 -3.58
CA ALA A 48 -3.72 -6.22 -3.10
C ALA A 48 -3.60 -5.01 -4.01
N THR A 49 -3.24 -3.88 -3.42
CA THR A 49 -3.01 -2.63 -4.14
C THR A 49 -1.82 -1.92 -3.51
N MET A 50 -0.98 -1.30 -4.33
CA MET A 50 0.12 -0.46 -3.84
C MET A 50 0.24 0.78 -4.72
N PRO A 51 -0.34 1.91 -4.28
CA PRO A 51 -0.17 3.16 -4.97
C PRO A 51 1.31 3.58 -4.95
N TYR A 52 1.76 4.23 -6.01
CA TYR A 52 3.10 4.74 -6.10
C TYR A 52 3.11 6.10 -6.78
N TYR A 53 3.99 6.97 -6.28
CA TYR A 53 4.22 8.30 -6.81
C TYR A 53 5.62 8.36 -7.43
N ILE A 54 5.70 8.78 -8.69
CA ILE A 54 6.97 8.90 -9.41
C ILE A 54 7.43 10.35 -9.39
N ARG A 55 8.64 10.57 -8.89
CA ARG A 55 9.32 11.87 -8.97
C ARG A 55 10.55 11.77 -9.86
N LYS A 56 10.66 12.67 -10.83
CA LYS A 56 11.84 12.78 -11.70
C LYS A 56 12.74 13.91 -11.22
N HIS A 57 14.03 13.64 -11.02
CA HIS A 57 14.99 14.65 -10.61
C HIS A 57 16.34 14.42 -11.29
N TYR A 58 16.82 15.39 -12.07
CA TYR A 58 18.09 15.31 -12.82
C TYR A 58 18.29 14.00 -13.60
N GLY A 59 17.24 13.51 -14.26
CA GLY A 59 17.28 12.25 -15.05
C GLY A 59 17.05 10.97 -14.25
N PHE A 60 17.06 11.03 -12.91
CA PHE A 60 16.72 9.88 -12.06
C PHE A 60 15.21 9.75 -11.86
N ILE A 61 14.72 8.52 -11.88
CA ILE A 61 13.33 8.15 -11.61
C ILE A 61 13.24 7.56 -10.20
N GLN A 62 12.49 8.23 -9.34
CA GLN A 62 12.30 7.81 -7.96
C GLN A 62 10.83 7.45 -7.70
N ILE A 63 10.59 6.25 -7.19
CA ILE A 63 9.31 5.91 -6.56
C ILE A 63 9.39 6.35 -5.10
N THR A 64 8.59 7.34 -4.74
CA THR A 64 8.65 7.96 -3.42
C THR A 64 7.26 8.20 -2.84
N MET A 65 7.18 8.86 -1.69
CA MET A 65 5.92 9.31 -1.11
C MET A 65 5.69 10.79 -1.39
N PRO A 66 4.46 11.21 -1.72
CA PRO A 66 4.12 12.62 -1.80
C PRO A 66 4.20 13.28 -0.41
N LYS A 67 4.24 14.61 -0.39
CA LYS A 67 4.29 15.37 0.88
C LYS A 67 3.07 15.06 1.74
N LEU A 68 3.22 15.19 3.07
CA LEU A 68 2.17 14.98 4.06
C LEU A 68 1.57 13.56 4.10
N THR A 69 2.17 12.60 3.40
CA THR A 69 1.69 11.21 3.31
C THR A 69 2.52 10.33 4.22
N GLN A 70 1.90 9.82 5.30
CA GLN A 70 2.65 9.06 6.31
C GLN A 70 3.01 7.66 5.85
N THR A 71 2.09 7.01 5.13
CA THR A 71 2.24 5.63 4.64
C THR A 71 1.63 5.50 3.25
N LEU A 72 2.30 4.74 2.38
CA LEU A 72 1.88 4.47 1.01
C LEU A 72 2.26 3.03 0.63
N GLY A 73 2.17 2.11 1.60
CA GLY A 73 2.57 0.71 1.42
C GLY A 73 1.52 -0.14 0.73
N PRO A 74 1.79 -1.45 0.58
CA PRO A 74 0.79 -2.36 0.07
C PRO A 74 -0.40 -2.42 1.03
N TYR A 75 -1.60 -2.29 0.48
CA TYR A 75 -2.83 -2.75 1.11
C TYR A 75 -3.05 -4.19 0.66
N ILE A 76 -3.29 -5.08 1.62
CA ILE A 76 -3.53 -6.50 1.37
C ILE A 76 -4.87 -6.88 2.00
N LYS A 77 -5.73 -7.47 1.19
CA LYS A 77 -6.96 -8.11 1.64
C LYS A 77 -6.69 -9.57 1.96
N TYR A 78 -7.25 -10.02 3.08
CA TYR A 78 -7.05 -11.37 3.58
C TYR A 78 -8.37 -12.15 3.45
N PRO A 79 -8.33 -13.38 2.93
CA PRO A 79 -9.44 -14.31 3.09
C PRO A 79 -9.75 -14.54 4.57
N GLU A 80 -11.02 -14.80 4.88
CA GLU A 80 -11.47 -15.00 6.25
C GLU A 80 -10.86 -16.27 6.87
N ASN A 81 -10.66 -16.24 8.20
CA ASN A 81 -10.26 -17.40 9.01
C ASN A 81 -8.96 -18.10 8.57
N GLN A 82 -7.98 -17.35 8.03
CA GLN A 82 -6.69 -17.92 7.67
C GLN A 82 -5.80 -18.22 8.88
N LYS A 83 -5.15 -19.40 8.85
CA LYS A 83 -4.01 -19.72 9.72
C LYS A 83 -2.82 -18.82 9.39
N TYR A 84 -2.00 -18.51 10.40
CA TYR A 84 -0.86 -17.59 10.27
C TYR A 84 0.10 -17.92 9.12
N TYR A 85 0.50 -19.19 8.94
CA TYR A 85 1.40 -19.57 7.86
C TYR A 85 0.79 -19.36 6.45
N LYS A 86 -0.53 -19.54 6.31
CA LYS A 86 -1.24 -19.26 5.04
C LYS A 86 -1.26 -17.76 4.77
N LYS A 87 -1.44 -16.94 5.81
CA LYS A 87 -1.35 -15.47 5.71
C LYS A 87 0.02 -15.03 5.19
N LEU A 88 1.11 -15.58 5.73
CA LEU A 88 2.47 -15.25 5.26
C LEU A 88 2.70 -15.66 3.80
N SER A 89 2.23 -16.86 3.41
CA SER A 89 2.30 -17.31 2.02
C SER A 89 1.48 -16.42 1.09
N TRP A 90 0.32 -15.97 1.53
CA TRP A 90 -0.56 -15.07 0.80
C TRP A 90 0.08 -13.69 0.59
N GLU A 91 0.61 -13.09 1.65
CA GLU A 91 1.36 -11.83 1.56
C GLU A 91 2.57 -11.96 0.63
N LYS A 92 3.32 -13.06 0.71
CA LYS A 92 4.46 -13.32 -0.18
C LYS A 92 4.03 -13.29 -1.64
N GLU A 93 2.99 -14.02 -1.97
CA GLU A 93 2.48 -14.12 -3.35
C GLU A 93 2.05 -12.73 -3.86
N LEU A 94 1.17 -12.07 -3.12
CA LEU A 94 0.63 -10.77 -3.52
C LEU A 94 1.69 -9.67 -3.58
N MET A 95 2.64 -9.62 -2.64
CA MET A 95 3.70 -8.62 -2.66
C MET A 95 4.67 -8.81 -3.83
N ASN A 96 4.99 -10.05 -4.21
CA ASN A 96 5.82 -10.29 -5.39
C ASN A 96 5.11 -9.79 -6.66
N GLU A 97 3.83 -10.11 -6.82
CA GLU A 97 3.04 -9.64 -7.96
C GLU A 97 2.89 -8.11 -7.99
N LEU A 98 2.84 -7.44 -6.83
CA LEU A 98 2.86 -5.98 -6.76
C LEU A 98 4.21 -5.40 -7.20
N ILE A 99 5.32 -5.99 -6.75
CA ILE A 99 6.68 -5.54 -7.10
C ILE A 99 6.92 -5.70 -8.60
N ASP A 100 6.46 -6.80 -9.21
CA ASP A 100 6.61 -7.07 -10.64
C ASP A 100 5.88 -6.06 -11.54
N GLN A 101 4.92 -5.33 -10.99
CA GLN A 101 4.16 -4.29 -11.69
C GLN A 101 4.76 -2.89 -11.54
N LEU A 102 5.80 -2.72 -10.73
CA LEU A 102 6.44 -1.42 -10.59
C LEU A 102 7.16 -1.05 -11.90
N PRO A 103 7.06 0.22 -12.34
CA PRO A 103 7.80 0.68 -13.51
C PRO A 103 9.31 0.67 -13.24
N SER A 104 10.14 0.88 -14.25
CA SER A 104 11.58 1.06 -14.03
C SER A 104 11.86 2.27 -13.15
N TYR A 105 12.70 2.11 -12.13
CA TYR A 105 13.11 3.16 -11.20
C TYR A 105 14.58 2.99 -10.79
N ASP A 106 15.21 4.08 -10.38
CA ASP A 106 16.56 4.09 -9.82
C ASP A 106 16.54 4.01 -8.30
N TYR A 107 15.46 4.53 -7.69
CA TYR A 107 15.33 4.61 -6.23
C TYR A 107 13.89 4.38 -5.79
N PHE A 108 13.71 3.62 -4.70
CA PHE A 108 12.41 3.35 -4.09
C PHE A 108 12.43 3.70 -2.60
N ILE A 109 11.46 4.48 -2.15
CA ILE A 109 11.25 4.78 -0.73
C ILE A 109 9.77 4.93 -0.40
N GLN A 110 9.25 4.05 0.45
CA GLN A 110 7.88 4.13 0.96
C GLN A 110 7.82 3.62 2.40
N ASN A 111 6.98 4.26 3.21
CA ASN A 111 6.61 3.77 4.53
C ASN A 111 5.31 2.97 4.43
N TRP A 112 5.20 1.89 5.20
CA TRP A 112 4.01 1.05 5.22
C TRP A 112 3.16 1.30 6.45
N HIS A 113 1.88 0.96 6.34
CA HIS A 113 0.99 0.92 7.49
C HIS A 113 1.51 -0.09 8.51
N TYR A 114 1.47 0.24 9.80
CA TYR A 114 2.02 -0.60 10.88
C TYR A 114 1.43 -2.02 10.93
N GLY A 115 0.24 -2.21 10.38
CA GLY A 115 -0.43 -3.51 10.29
C GLY A 115 0.22 -4.50 9.31
N ILE A 116 1.12 -4.03 8.44
CA ILE A 116 1.88 -4.86 7.50
C ILE A 116 3.30 -5.02 8.04
N SER A 117 3.60 -6.21 8.57
CA SER A 117 4.90 -6.52 9.19
C SER A 117 5.78 -7.45 8.34
N ASN A 118 5.21 -8.18 7.40
CA ASN A 118 5.94 -9.11 6.55
C ASN A 118 6.61 -8.38 5.38
N TRP A 119 7.83 -7.89 5.60
CA TRP A 119 8.64 -7.23 4.57
C TRP A 119 9.58 -8.19 3.82
N LEU A 120 9.58 -9.47 4.18
CA LEU A 120 10.47 -10.48 3.62
C LEU A 120 10.38 -10.62 2.08
N PRO A 121 9.21 -10.48 1.44
CA PRO A 121 9.13 -10.50 -0.03
C PRO A 121 9.93 -9.36 -0.68
N PHE A 122 9.90 -8.16 -0.09
CA PHE A 122 10.70 -7.03 -0.54
C PHE A 122 12.19 -7.27 -0.29
N TYR A 123 12.56 -7.83 0.86
CA TYR A 123 13.96 -8.20 1.14
C TYR A 123 14.55 -9.12 0.06
N TRP A 124 13.82 -10.17 -0.33
CA TRP A 124 14.28 -11.10 -1.38
C TRP A 124 14.40 -10.46 -2.77
N ARG A 125 13.72 -9.33 -3.00
CA ARG A 125 13.83 -8.52 -4.22
C ARG A 125 14.93 -7.44 -4.12
N GLY A 126 15.74 -7.47 -3.06
CA GLY A 126 16.88 -6.56 -2.89
C GLY A 126 16.55 -5.23 -2.21
N PHE A 127 15.33 -5.06 -1.69
CA PHE A 127 14.97 -3.86 -0.95
C PHE A 127 15.54 -3.87 0.48
N ILE A 128 15.75 -2.69 1.03
CA ILE A 128 16.25 -2.48 2.39
C ILE A 128 15.12 -1.89 3.22
N GLN A 129 15.07 -2.26 4.51
CA GLN A 129 14.04 -1.82 5.44
C GLN A 129 14.66 -1.17 6.67
N THR A 130 13.91 -0.25 7.28
CA THR A 130 14.17 0.28 8.62
C THR A 130 12.86 0.38 9.38
N THR A 131 12.84 -0.12 10.61
CA THR A 131 11.63 -0.12 11.44
C THR A 131 11.43 1.23 12.11
N ARG A 132 10.22 1.78 11.96
CA ARG A 132 9.76 2.98 12.69
C ARG A 132 8.63 2.57 13.62
N TYR A 133 8.60 3.16 14.81
CA TYR A 133 7.56 2.89 15.80
C TYR A 133 6.45 3.92 15.71
N THR A 134 5.21 3.47 15.85
CA THR A 134 4.02 4.32 15.99
C THR A 134 3.19 3.82 17.16
N TYR A 135 2.53 4.73 17.86
CA TYR A 135 1.67 4.42 19.00
C TYR A 135 0.21 4.47 18.59
N ILE A 136 -0.56 3.48 19.03
CA ILE A 136 -2.02 3.44 18.83
C ILE A 136 -2.66 3.72 20.17
N ILE A 137 -3.23 4.90 20.32
CA ILE A 137 -4.02 5.26 21.48
C ILE A 137 -5.43 4.76 21.23
N ARG A 138 -5.82 3.70 21.95
CA ARG A 138 -7.19 3.18 21.88
C ARG A 138 -8.07 4.03 22.78
N ARG A 139 -9.24 4.43 22.29
CA ARG A 139 -10.27 4.99 23.14
C ARG A 139 -10.78 3.85 24.03
N GLU A 140 -10.72 4.03 25.35
CA GLU A 140 -11.39 3.12 26.27
C GLU A 140 -12.90 3.19 26.01
N ASN A 141 -13.55 2.03 25.97
CA ASN A 141 -15.01 1.99 25.94
C ASN A 141 -15.48 2.62 27.26
N GLN A 142 -16.28 3.70 27.18
CA GLN A 142 -17.02 4.16 28.35
C GLN A 142 -17.97 3.03 28.71
N GLU A 143 -17.63 2.23 29.73
CA GLU A 143 -18.60 1.39 30.41
C GLU A 143 -19.75 2.30 30.84
N GLN A 144 -20.97 1.88 30.53
CA GLN A 144 -22.20 2.56 30.91
C GLN A 144 -22.15 2.81 32.43
N ILE A 145 -21.98 4.07 32.82
CA ILE A 145 -22.33 4.48 34.18
C ILE A 145 -23.85 4.39 34.24
N ASN A 146 -24.31 3.46 35.08
CA ASN A 146 -25.68 3.03 35.35
C ASN A 146 -26.78 4.08 35.16
#